data_AF-A0A8J6IN18-F1
#
_entry.id   AF-A0A8J6IN18-F1
#
_cell.length_a   1.000
_cell.length_b   1.000
_cell.length_c   1.000
_cell.angle_alpha   90.00
_cell.angle_beta   90.00
_cell.angle_gamma   90.00
#
_symmetry.space_group_name_H-M   'P 1'
#
loop_
_entity.id
_entity.type
_entity.pdbx_description
1 polymer ?
#
loop_
_entity_poly.entity_id
_entity_poly.type
_entity_poly.pdbx_seq_one_letter_code
_entity_poly.pdbx_strand_id
1 'polypeptide(L)'
;MEDYLEMILRMQPQSGEIGVNALAALLHVQPSSASKMVARLRQEGFIEPGRYGPISLTAKGSDYGSYLLHRHQVLCEFFCALNQSEDELEQVEQIEHYITPKTVANMQRLLPLIKRFSPTE
;
A
#
# COMPACT_ATOMS: atom_id res chain seq x y z
N MET A 1 2.07 -4.02 -9.02
CA MET A 1 1.31 -2.84 -9.57
C MET A 1 0.68 -2.12 -8.41
N GLU A 2 -0.05 -2.84 -7.58
CA GLU A 2 -0.58 -2.36 -6.31
C GLU A 2 0.52 -1.70 -5.47
N ASP A 3 1.64 -2.39 -5.26
CA ASP A 3 2.81 -1.89 -4.50
C ASP A 3 3.35 -0.56 -5.05
N TYR A 4 3.26 -0.33 -6.36
CA TYR A 4 3.65 0.96 -6.95
C TYR A 4 2.65 2.06 -6.58
N LEU A 5 1.34 1.79 -6.68
CA LEU A 5 0.32 2.77 -6.34
C LEU A 5 0.28 3.08 -4.84
N GLU A 6 0.41 2.04 -4.03
CA GLU A 6 0.54 2.18 -2.59
C GLU A 6 1.79 2.97 -2.22
N MET A 7 2.95 2.65 -2.79
CA MET A 7 4.19 3.38 -2.52
C MET A 7 4.11 4.85 -2.95
N ILE A 8 3.52 5.13 -4.13
CA ILE A 8 3.29 6.51 -4.59
C ILE A 8 2.42 7.27 -3.58
N LEU A 9 1.34 6.64 -3.08
CA LEU A 9 0.46 7.27 -2.10
C LEU A 9 1.14 7.45 -0.73
N ARG A 10 1.86 6.44 -0.24
CA ARG A 10 2.58 6.44 1.05
C ARG A 10 3.61 7.56 1.12
N MET A 11 4.25 7.85 0.00
CA MET A 11 5.31 8.85 -0.13
C MET A 11 4.81 10.26 -0.51
N GLN A 12 3.57 10.39 -0.99
CA GLN A 12 2.95 11.67 -1.39
C GLN A 12 3.00 12.77 -0.30
N PRO A 13 2.85 12.46 1.02
CA PRO A 13 2.96 13.46 2.09
C PRO A 13 4.41 13.83 2.45
N GLN A 14 5.39 12.99 2.11
CA GLN A 14 6.75 13.06 2.66
C GLN A 14 7.76 13.70 1.70
N SER A 15 7.48 13.71 0.40
CA SER A 15 8.36 14.26 -0.61
C SER A 15 7.51 14.77 -1.77
N GLY A 16 7.68 16.04 -2.13
CA GLY A 16 6.82 16.68 -3.14
C GLY A 16 6.86 16.03 -4.52
N GLU A 17 7.82 15.13 -4.79
CA GLU A 17 8.15 14.69 -6.13
C GLU A 17 8.75 13.25 -6.14
N ILE A 18 7.97 12.22 -6.49
CA ILE A 18 8.44 10.82 -6.65
C ILE A 18 8.66 10.47 -8.12
N GLY A 19 9.92 10.33 -8.52
CA GLY A 19 10.31 9.85 -9.84
C GLY A 19 10.44 8.32 -9.94
N VAL A 20 10.59 7.82 -11.18
CA VAL A 20 10.76 6.38 -11.47
C VAL A 20 11.97 5.78 -10.73
N ASN A 21 13.08 6.53 -10.64
CA ASN A 21 14.30 6.05 -9.97
C ASN A 21 14.09 5.89 -8.46
N ALA A 22 13.33 6.79 -7.83
CA ALA A 22 12.98 6.69 -6.42
C ALA A 22 12.09 5.47 -6.18
N LEU A 23 11.07 5.24 -7.03
CA LEU A 23 10.23 4.04 -6.94
C LEU A 23 11.03 2.75 -7.12
N ALA A 24 11.98 2.73 -8.05
CA ALA A 24 12.83 1.57 -8.28
C ALA A 24 13.66 1.23 -7.03
N ALA A 25 14.23 2.24 -6.39
CA ALA A 25 15.00 2.06 -5.16
C ALA A 25 14.13 1.60 -3.98
N LEU A 26 12.97 2.22 -3.76
CA LEU A 26 12.05 1.90 -2.66
C LEU A 26 11.44 0.50 -2.78
N LEU A 27 11.14 0.06 -4.00
CA LEU A 27 10.57 -1.26 -4.26
C LEU A 27 11.63 -2.34 -4.54
N HIS A 28 12.91 -2.00 -4.42
CA HIS A 28 14.04 -2.91 -4.67
C HIS A 28 13.98 -3.61 -6.05
N VAL A 29 13.58 -2.87 -7.09
CA VAL A 29 13.46 -3.36 -8.47
C VAL A 29 14.41 -2.62 -9.41
N GLN A 30 14.65 -3.22 -10.58
CA GLN A 30 15.43 -2.55 -11.63
C GLN A 30 14.70 -1.31 -12.19
N PRO A 31 15.41 -0.20 -12.50
CA PRO A 31 14.81 1.01 -13.07
C PRO A 31 14.03 0.75 -14.36
N SER A 32 14.47 -0.23 -15.17
CA SER A 32 13.78 -0.65 -16.39
C SER A 32 12.42 -1.30 -16.11
N SER A 33 12.31 -2.10 -15.04
CA SER A 33 11.06 -2.68 -14.57
C SER A 33 10.12 -1.61 -14.02
N ALA A 34 10.63 -0.68 -13.21
CA ALA A 34 9.87 0.46 -12.72
C ALA A 34 9.33 1.34 -13.85
N SER A 35 10.14 1.62 -14.87
CA SER A 35 9.72 2.39 -16.05
C SER A 35 8.56 1.72 -16.79
N LYS A 36 8.64 0.40 -17.01
CA LYS A 36 7.56 -0.37 -17.64
C LYS A 36 6.27 -0.33 -16.80
N MET A 37 6.38 -0.49 -15.48
CA MET A 37 5.21 -0.45 -14.61
C MET A 37 4.57 0.94 -14.56
N VAL A 38 5.37 2.01 -14.50
CA VAL A 38 4.89 3.40 -14.55
C VAL A 38 4.19 3.67 -15.89
N ALA A 39 4.75 3.22 -17.01
CA ALA A 39 4.07 3.34 -18.30
C ALA A 39 2.71 2.63 -18.31
N ARG A 40 2.62 1.44 -17.72
CA ARG A 40 1.37 0.70 -17.58
C ARG A 40 0.35 1.41 -16.70
N LEU A 41 0.76 1.91 -15.53
CA LEU A 41 -0.10 2.69 -14.63
C LEU A 41 -0.68 3.93 -15.32
N ARG A 42 0.12 4.59 -16.17
CA ARG A 42 -0.33 5.73 -16.97
C ARG A 42 -1.35 5.30 -18.03
N GLN A 43 -1.09 4.21 -18.75
CA GLN A 43 -2.03 3.66 -19.74
C GLN A 43 -3.36 3.26 -19.11
N GLU A 44 -3.34 2.73 -17.89
CA GLU A 44 -4.53 2.34 -17.13
C GLU A 44 -5.19 3.53 -16.39
N GLY A 45 -4.65 4.74 -16.53
CA GLY A 45 -5.23 5.98 -16.02
C GLY A 45 -5.13 6.18 -14.50
N PHE A 46 -4.22 5.46 -13.83
CA PHE A 46 -3.98 5.64 -12.40
C PHE A 46 -3.02 6.79 -12.08
N ILE A 47 -2.15 7.14 -13.03
CA ILE A 47 -1.19 8.23 -12.88
C ILE A 47 -1.18 9.15 -14.10
N GLU A 48 -0.81 10.41 -13.86
CA GLU A 48 -0.65 11.45 -14.88
C GLU A 48 0.69 12.17 -14.73
N PRO A 49 1.17 12.85 -15.79
CA PRO A 49 2.30 13.77 -15.67
C PRO A 49 1.96 14.86 -14.66
N GLY A 50 2.81 15.09 -13.66
CA GLY A 50 2.60 16.16 -12.69
C GLY A 50 2.68 17.54 -13.35
N ARG A 51 1.86 18.50 -12.88
CA ARG A 51 1.85 19.88 -13.38
C ARG A 51 3.19 20.62 -13.21
N TYR A 52 4.03 20.19 -12.27
CA TYR A 52 5.32 20.82 -11.95
C TYR A 52 6.50 19.84 -11.88
N GLY A 53 6.28 18.54 -12.17
CA GLY A 53 7.29 17.53 -11.88
C GLY A 53 6.77 16.10 -12.03
N PRO A 54 7.19 15.15 -11.17
CA PRO A 54 7.13 13.72 -11.42
C PRO A 54 5.72 13.11 -11.23
N ILE A 55 5.65 11.80 -11.00
CA ILE A 55 4.44 11.00 -11.10
C ILE A 55 3.38 11.52 -10.13
N SER A 56 2.20 11.87 -10.66
CA SER A 56 1.04 12.28 -9.86
C SER A 56 -0.09 11.25 -9.99
N LEU A 57 -0.79 10.96 -8.91
CA LEU A 57 -1.97 10.09 -8.94
C LEU A 57 -3.16 10.86 -9.55
N THR A 58 -3.91 10.19 -10.42
CA THR A 58 -5.25 10.67 -10.80
C THR A 58 -6.23 10.40 -9.66
N ALA A 59 -7.47 10.90 -9.76
CA ALA A 59 -8.52 10.53 -8.80
C ALA A 59 -8.69 9.01 -8.67
N LYS A 60 -8.70 8.29 -9.81
CA LYS A 60 -8.75 6.82 -9.85
C LYS A 60 -7.55 6.18 -9.14
N GLY A 61 -6.34 6.72 -9.35
CA GLY A 61 -5.12 6.29 -8.67
C GLY A 61 -5.18 6.50 -7.16
N SER A 62 -5.67 7.67 -6.74
CA SER A 62 -5.80 8.03 -5.33
C SER A 62 -6.83 7.16 -4.62
N ASP A 63 -8.00 6.93 -5.22
CA ASP A 63 -9.04 6.07 -4.65
C ASP A 63 -8.52 4.64 -4.48
N TYR A 64 -7.88 4.08 -5.52
CA TYR A 64 -7.36 2.72 -5.45
C TYR A 64 -6.19 2.62 -4.48
N GLY A 65 -5.22 3.53 -4.55
CA GLY A 65 -4.09 3.58 -3.62
C GLY A 65 -4.54 3.70 -2.16
N SER A 66 -5.60 4.48 -1.90
CA SER A 66 -6.13 4.67 -0.54
C SER A 66 -6.69 3.36 0.01
N TYR A 67 -7.33 2.57 -0.84
CA TYR A 67 -7.78 1.23 -0.47
C TYR A 67 -6.59 0.28 -0.21
N LEU A 68 -5.52 0.33 -1.01
CA LEU A 68 -4.33 -0.50 -0.79
C LEU A 68 -3.68 -0.19 0.56
N LEU A 69 -3.47 1.10 0.86
CA LEU A 69 -2.94 1.53 2.15
C LEU A 69 -3.86 1.13 3.32
N HIS A 70 -5.18 1.26 3.14
CA HIS A 70 -6.15 0.81 4.13
C HIS A 70 -6.08 -0.70 4.38
N ARG A 71 -5.98 -1.51 3.31
CA ARG A 71 -5.81 -2.97 3.41
C ARG A 71 -4.54 -3.31 4.18
N HIS A 72 -3.41 -2.70 3.81
CA HIS A 72 -2.13 -2.88 4.48
C HIS A 72 -2.26 -2.62 5.99
N GLN A 73 -2.80 -1.47 6.38
CA GLN A 73 -3.00 -1.07 7.77
C GLN A 73 -3.89 -2.05 8.55
N VAL A 74 -5.03 -2.44 7.98
CA VAL A 74 -5.95 -3.38 8.63
C VAL A 74 -5.28 -4.73 8.86
N LEU A 75 -4.53 -5.24 7.87
CA LEU A 75 -3.82 -6.50 8.01
C LEU A 75 -2.73 -6.39 9.07
N CYS A 76 -1.87 -5.37 9.02
CA CYS A 76 -0.83 -5.14 10.04
C CYS A 76 -1.42 -5.11 11.45
N GLU A 77 -2.44 -4.27 11.68
CA GLU A 77 -3.06 -4.19 13.00
C GLU A 77 -3.70 -5.52 13.43
N PHE A 78 -4.29 -6.26 12.49
CA PHE A 78 -4.94 -7.54 12.79
C PHE A 78 -3.93 -8.62 13.14
N PHE A 79 -2.84 -8.77 12.37
CA PHE A 79 -1.80 -9.77 12.64
C PHE A 79 -1.05 -9.43 13.93
N CYS A 80 -0.68 -8.17 14.16
CA CYS A 80 -0.08 -7.73 15.41
C CYS A 80 -1.00 -8.05 16.61
N ALA A 81 -2.30 -7.76 16.51
CA ALA A 81 -3.26 -8.08 17.56
C ALA A 81 -3.45 -9.59 17.77
N LEU A 82 -3.44 -10.39 16.69
CA LEU A 82 -3.59 -11.84 16.73
C LEU A 82 -2.37 -12.52 17.37
N ASN A 83 -1.17 -12.11 16.98
CA ASN A 83 0.09 -12.72 17.39
C ASN A 83 0.69 -12.09 18.65
N GLN A 84 0.13 -10.97 19.12
CA GLN A 84 0.70 -10.16 20.21
C GLN A 84 2.13 -9.69 19.89
N SER A 85 2.34 -9.28 18.63
CA SER A 85 3.60 -8.76 18.12
C SER A 85 3.51 -7.26 17.85
N GLU A 86 4.65 -6.58 17.89
CA GLU A 86 4.78 -5.17 17.50
C GLU A 86 5.01 -4.98 15.98
N ASP A 87 5.44 -6.03 15.28
CA ASP A 87 5.75 -5.98 13.85
C ASP A 87 5.37 -7.29 13.16
N GLU A 88 4.56 -7.16 12.11
CA GLU A 88 4.12 -8.25 11.21
C GLU A 88 4.22 -7.82 9.74
N LEU A 89 4.99 -6.75 9.46
CA LEU A 89 5.04 -6.08 8.17
C LEU A 89 5.41 -7.03 7.04
N GLU A 90 6.48 -7.82 7.22
CA GLU A 90 6.96 -8.75 6.18
C GLU A 90 5.89 -9.79 5.81
N GLN A 91 5.16 -10.31 6.79
CA GLN A 91 4.09 -11.27 6.54
C GLN A 91 2.94 -10.63 5.77
N VAL A 92 2.55 -9.40 6.15
CA VAL A 92 1.45 -8.67 5.50
C VAL A 92 1.75 -8.39 4.03
N GLU A 93 2.94 -7.85 3.74
CA GLU A 93 3.38 -7.55 2.36
C GLU A 93 3.38 -8.80 1.45
N GLN A 94 3.61 -9.99 2.02
CA GLN A 94 3.55 -11.25 1.25
C GLN A 94 2.14 -11.70 0.88
N ILE A 95 1.12 -11.37 1.69
CA ILE A 95 -0.23 -11.94 1.57
C ILE A 95 -1.28 -10.94 1.10
N GLU A 96 -1.07 -9.64 1.28
CA GLU A 96 -2.13 -8.64 1.18
C GLU A 96 -2.81 -8.61 -0.19
N HIS A 97 -2.07 -8.87 -1.26
CA HIS A 97 -2.58 -8.92 -2.64
C HIS A 97 -3.59 -10.05 -2.89
N TYR A 98 -3.61 -11.06 -2.02
CA TYR A 98 -4.52 -12.22 -2.12
C TYR A 98 -5.79 -12.04 -1.29
N ILE A 99 -5.87 -10.99 -0.47
CA ILE A 99 -6.99 -10.77 0.45
C ILE A 99 -8.03 -9.85 -0.19
N THR A 100 -9.26 -10.35 -0.28
CA THR A 100 -10.38 -9.60 -0.90
C THR A 100 -10.88 -8.46 0.00
N PRO A 101 -11.47 -7.40 -0.57
CA PRO A 101 -12.06 -6.30 0.22
C PRO A 101 -13.08 -6.76 1.26
N LYS A 102 -13.86 -7.80 0.93
CA LYS A 102 -14.83 -8.39 1.85
C LYS A 102 -14.14 -8.97 3.08
N THR A 103 -13.01 -9.65 2.90
CA THR A 103 -12.24 -10.23 4.00
C THR A 103 -11.60 -9.13 4.85
N VAL A 104 -10.96 -8.13 4.23
CA VAL A 104 -10.37 -6.97 4.93
C VAL A 104 -11.42 -6.28 5.82
N ALA A 105 -12.61 -5.99 5.28
CA ALA A 105 -13.68 -5.36 6.04
C ALA A 105 -14.14 -6.19 7.25
N ASN A 106 -14.19 -7.53 7.12
CA ASN A 106 -14.54 -8.40 8.23
C ASN A 106 -13.42 -8.48 9.28
N MET A 107 -12.15 -8.52 8.85
CA MET A 107 -10.99 -8.45 9.76
C MET A 107 -11.01 -7.15 10.56
N GLN A 108 -11.23 -6.01 9.90
CA GLN A 108 -11.35 -4.71 10.58
C GLN A 108 -12.48 -4.69 11.62
N ARG A 109 -13.64 -5.28 11.32
CA ARG A 109 -14.76 -5.38 12.27
C ARG A 109 -14.44 -6.23 13.49
N LEU A 110 -13.61 -7.26 13.33
CA LEU A 110 -13.19 -8.16 14.41
C LEU A 110 -12.04 -7.60 15.25
N LEU A 111 -11.28 -6.65 14.70
CA LEU A 111 -10.10 -6.07 15.34
C LEU A 111 -10.33 -5.59 16.79
N PRO A 112 -11.43 -4.87 17.13
CA PRO A 112 -11.69 -4.46 18.51
C PRO A 112 -11.96 -5.62 19.46
N LEU A 113 -12.43 -6.77 18.95
CA LEU A 113 -12.65 -7.97 19.76
C LEU A 113 -11.32 -8.66 20.04
N ILE A 114 -10.48 -8.84 19.03
CA ILE A 114 -9.15 -9.48 19.18
C ILE A 114 -8.28 -8.69 20.15
N LYS A 115 -8.25 -7.36 20.04
CA LYS A 115 -7.52 -6.49 20.98
C LYS A 115 -8.01 -6.60 22.44
N ARG A 116 -9.22 -7.11 22.69
CA ARG A 116 -9.74 -7.39 24.05
C ARG A 116 -9.39 -8.78 24.56
N PHE A 117 -8.99 -9.70 23.67
CA PHE A 117 -8.55 -11.05 24.01
C PHE A 117 -7.06 -11.13 24.34
N SER A 118 -6.31 -10.02 24.24
CA SER A 118 -4.96 -9.94 24.81
C SER A 118 -5.03 -10.25 26.30
N PRO A 119 -4.42 -11.35 26.77
CA PRO A 119 -4.51 -11.73 28.16
C PRO A 119 -3.90 -10.61 29.02
N THR A 120 -4.68 -10.13 29.99
CA THR A 120 -4.10 -9.53 31.20
C THR A 120 -3.05 -10.49 31.73
N GLU A 121 -1.83 -9.98 31.94
CA GLU A 121 -0.76 -10.68 32.66
C GLU A 121 -1.25 -11.38 33.93
#